data_AF-A0AA42ZTP3-F1
#
_entry.id   AF-A0AA42ZTP3-F1
#
_cell.length_a   1.000
_cell.length_b   1.000
_cell.length_c   1.000
_cell.angle_alpha   90.00
_cell.angle_beta   90.00
_cell.angle_gamma   90.00
#
_symmetry.space_group_name_H-M   'P 1'
#
loop_
_entity.id
_entity.type
_entity.pdbx_description
1 polymer ?
#
loop_
_entity_poly.entity_id
_entity_poly.type
_entity_poly.pdbx_seq_one_letter_code
_entity_poly.pdbx_strand_id
1 'polypeptide(L)'
;GDLSFPKIGLDICTRCRRCTVECPFGAIDEDKDDYPLVNPTRCRRCGTCMGACPVRTISFDNYNIQMISEMINAVEVPDEFEEKPRILVLACENDACPAIDMAGIKRAQYSAHVRIIPVRCLGSVSMLWVSDALSRGFDGIMLMGCKSGDDYQCHFVKGSGIAEERMANIGETLESMMLERERVTSAEVSIADSGSVAKVLDDFVAKLGELDPNPFKGF
;
A
#
# COMPACT_ATOMS: atom_id res chain seq x y z
N GLY A 1 -0.04 -4.10 17.99
CA GLY A 1 0.33 -5.11 16.99
C GLY A 1 -0.71 -6.21 16.98
N ASP A 2 -1.03 -6.74 15.80
CA ASP A 2 -1.98 -7.84 15.63
C ASP A 2 -1.59 -9.09 16.42
N LEU A 3 -2.58 -9.69 17.10
CA LEU A 3 -2.43 -10.93 17.87
C LEU A 3 -2.76 -12.17 17.03
N SER A 4 -3.40 -12.00 15.87
CA SER A 4 -3.83 -13.06 14.98
C SER A 4 -2.76 -13.44 13.94
N PHE A 5 -2.97 -14.59 13.32
CA PHE A 5 -2.15 -15.13 12.24
C PHE A 5 -2.97 -15.17 10.95
N PRO A 6 -2.34 -15.22 9.77
CA PRO A 6 -3.09 -15.22 8.52
C PRO A 6 -4.00 -16.46 8.46
N LYS A 7 -5.29 -16.22 8.26
CA LYS A 7 -6.32 -17.21 7.95
C LYS A 7 -6.44 -17.28 6.43
N ILE A 8 -6.42 -18.49 5.88
CA ILE A 8 -6.46 -18.73 4.43
C ILE A 8 -7.73 -19.52 4.14
N GLY A 9 -8.65 -18.96 3.34
CA GLY A 9 -9.80 -19.70 2.82
C GLY A 9 -9.34 -20.70 1.75
N LEU A 10 -9.24 -21.97 2.14
CA LEU A 10 -8.75 -23.06 1.28
C LEU A 10 -9.75 -23.42 0.17
N ASP A 11 -11.04 -23.13 0.38
CA ASP A 11 -12.13 -23.33 -0.58
C ASP A 11 -11.99 -22.51 -1.86
N ILE A 12 -11.36 -21.33 -1.78
CA ILE A 12 -11.09 -20.44 -2.91
C ILE A 12 -9.60 -20.36 -3.28
N CYS A 13 -8.73 -21.06 -2.55
CA CYS A 13 -7.29 -21.03 -2.81
C CYS A 13 -6.95 -21.75 -4.13
N THR A 14 -6.19 -21.07 -5.00
CA THR A 14 -5.76 -21.63 -6.30
C THR A 14 -4.44 -22.39 -6.25
N ARG A 15 -3.82 -22.52 -5.07
CA ARG A 15 -2.51 -23.20 -4.88
C ARG A 15 -1.39 -22.62 -5.76
N CYS A 16 -1.45 -21.31 -6.07
CA CYS A 16 -0.47 -20.62 -6.90
C CYS A 16 0.89 -20.34 -6.22
N ARG A 17 1.05 -20.68 -4.93
CA ARG A 17 2.27 -20.55 -4.12
C ARG A 17 2.86 -19.13 -3.97
N ARG A 18 2.23 -18.08 -4.49
CA ARG A 18 2.69 -16.68 -4.29
C ARG A 18 2.90 -16.32 -2.82
N CYS A 19 1.98 -16.71 -1.95
CA CYS A 19 2.09 -16.43 -0.52
C CYS A 19 3.29 -17.15 0.15
N THR A 20 3.68 -18.33 -0.33
CA THR A 20 4.90 -19.04 0.09
C THR A 20 6.13 -18.30 -0.39
N VAL A 21 6.21 -18.04 -1.70
CA VAL A 21 7.39 -17.45 -2.37
C VAL A 21 7.69 -16.05 -1.86
N GLU A 22 6.66 -15.22 -1.68
CA GLU A 22 6.83 -13.82 -1.28
C GLU A 22 6.94 -13.65 0.24
N CYS A 23 6.82 -14.71 1.04
CA CYS A 23 6.96 -14.59 2.48
C CYS A 23 8.43 -14.33 2.86
N PRO A 24 8.78 -13.13 3.37
CA PRO A 24 10.18 -12.80 3.66
C PRO A 24 10.77 -13.59 4.84
N PHE A 25 9.93 -14.28 5.60
CA PHE A 25 10.30 -15.12 6.75
C PHE A 25 10.22 -16.62 6.43
N GLY A 26 9.80 -16.96 5.21
CA GLY A 26 9.45 -18.32 4.78
C GLY A 26 8.39 -18.98 5.67
N ALA A 27 7.53 -18.21 6.34
CA ALA A 27 6.61 -18.71 7.36
C ALA A 27 5.41 -19.50 6.79
N ILE A 28 5.39 -19.78 5.49
CA ILE A 28 4.33 -20.53 4.82
C ILE A 28 5.04 -21.62 4.03
N ASP A 29 4.72 -22.87 4.34
CA ASP A 29 5.15 -24.07 3.63
C ASP A 29 3.95 -24.63 2.84
N GLU A 30 4.11 -25.73 2.10
CA GLU A 30 3.01 -26.45 1.46
C GLU A 30 2.71 -27.79 2.15
N ASP A 31 1.43 -28.15 2.24
CA ASP A 31 1.03 -29.50 2.64
C ASP A 31 1.12 -30.50 1.47
N LYS A 32 0.68 -31.75 1.72
CA LYS A 32 0.71 -32.83 0.72
C LYS A 32 -0.17 -32.57 -0.52
N ASP A 33 -1.14 -31.66 -0.42
CA ASP A 33 -2.12 -31.33 -1.46
C ASP A 33 -1.84 -29.94 -2.07
N ASP A 34 -0.62 -29.41 -1.83
CA ASP A 34 -0.11 -28.09 -2.26
C ASP A 34 -0.83 -26.88 -1.64
N TYR A 35 -1.58 -27.07 -0.55
CA TYR A 35 -2.18 -25.94 0.17
C TYR A 35 -1.18 -25.27 1.10
N PRO A 36 -1.27 -23.94 1.27
CA PRO A 36 -0.37 -23.19 2.14
C PRO A 36 -0.60 -23.54 3.62
N LEU A 37 0.46 -23.96 4.30
CA LEU A 37 0.50 -24.26 5.72
C LEU A 37 1.31 -23.19 6.45
N VAL A 38 0.63 -22.34 7.22
CA VAL A 38 1.26 -21.25 7.97
C VAL A 38 1.96 -21.81 9.21
N ASN A 39 3.23 -21.44 9.40
CA ASN A 39 3.98 -21.69 10.63
C ASN A 39 3.94 -20.46 11.56
N PRO A 40 3.17 -20.50 12.67
CA PRO A 40 3.01 -19.36 13.56
C PRO A 40 4.29 -18.92 14.27
N THR A 41 5.27 -19.82 14.45
CA THR A 41 6.53 -19.48 15.13
C THR A 41 7.48 -18.65 14.24
N ARG A 42 7.34 -18.78 12.92
CA ARG A 42 8.09 -18.02 11.91
C ARG A 42 7.35 -16.75 11.47
N CYS A 43 6.01 -16.75 11.56
CA CYS A 43 5.18 -15.68 11.05
C CYS A 43 5.37 -14.37 11.85
N ARG A 44 5.73 -13.29 11.15
CA ARG A 44 5.86 -11.94 11.73
C ARG A 44 4.65 -11.04 11.47
N ARG A 45 3.57 -11.60 10.90
CA ARG A 45 2.26 -10.94 10.71
C ARG A 45 2.30 -9.66 9.87
N CYS A 46 3.30 -9.54 8.98
CA CYS A 46 3.52 -8.38 8.12
C CYS A 46 2.44 -8.17 7.04
N GLY A 47 1.64 -9.19 6.75
CA GLY A 47 0.58 -9.14 5.74
C GLY A 47 1.06 -9.30 4.29
N THR A 48 2.34 -9.59 4.03
CA THR A 48 2.85 -9.74 2.65
C THR A 48 2.11 -10.81 1.86
N CYS A 49 1.81 -11.95 2.50
CA CYS A 49 1.02 -13.02 1.90
C CYS A 49 -0.40 -12.58 1.50
N MET A 50 -1.02 -11.68 2.29
CA MET A 50 -2.32 -11.10 1.98
C MET A 50 -2.25 -10.25 0.72
N GLY A 51 -1.26 -9.36 0.62
CA GLY A 51 -1.06 -8.53 -0.59
C GLY A 51 -0.71 -9.36 -1.83
N ALA A 52 -0.01 -10.49 -1.66
CA ALA A 52 0.41 -11.38 -2.74
C ALA A 52 -0.73 -12.25 -3.31
N CYS A 53 -1.80 -12.47 -2.54
CA CYS A 53 -2.83 -13.44 -2.89
C CYS A 53 -3.74 -12.89 -4.00
N PRO A 54 -3.72 -13.46 -5.23
CA PRO A 54 -4.50 -12.93 -6.35
C PRO A 54 -6.01 -13.11 -6.17
N VAL A 55 -6.42 -14.16 -5.42
CA VAL A 55 -7.82 -14.45 -5.09
C VAL A 55 -8.25 -13.87 -3.74
N ARG A 56 -7.35 -13.12 -3.06
CA ARG A 56 -7.65 -12.34 -1.85
C ARG A 56 -8.28 -13.16 -0.70
N THR A 57 -7.88 -14.41 -0.56
CA THR A 57 -8.43 -15.33 0.47
C THR A 57 -7.73 -15.26 1.82
N ILE A 58 -6.64 -14.50 1.91
CA ILE A 58 -5.82 -14.42 3.11
C ILE A 58 -6.25 -13.19 3.92
N SER A 59 -6.57 -13.38 5.20
CA SER A 59 -7.01 -12.31 6.10
C SER A 59 -6.45 -12.48 7.51
N PHE A 60 -6.45 -11.40 8.27
CA PHE A 60 -6.22 -11.39 9.72
C PHE A 60 -7.49 -10.92 10.42
N ASP A 61 -7.62 -11.17 11.72
CA ASP A 61 -8.83 -10.85 12.48
C ASP A 61 -9.14 -9.35 12.52
N ASN A 62 -8.10 -8.52 12.47
CA ASN A 62 -8.20 -7.07 12.50
C ASN A 62 -7.52 -6.38 11.30
N TYR A 63 -7.26 -7.12 10.22
CA TYR A 63 -6.67 -6.56 9.00
C TYR A 63 -6.94 -7.47 7.82
N ASN A 64 -7.68 -6.96 6.87
CA ASN A 64 -8.00 -7.67 5.65
C ASN A 64 -8.17 -6.67 4.51
N ILE A 65 -8.26 -7.21 3.29
CA ILE A 65 -8.42 -6.42 2.07
C ILE A 65 -9.64 -5.50 2.15
N GLN A 66 -10.76 -6.02 2.64
CA GLN A 66 -12.04 -5.32 2.70
C GLN A 66 -11.99 -4.09 3.61
N MET A 67 -11.34 -4.20 4.78
CA MET A 67 -11.21 -3.08 5.72
C MET A 67 -10.49 -1.87 5.11
N ILE A 68 -9.40 -2.11 4.37
CA ILE A 68 -8.67 -1.02 3.71
C ILE A 68 -9.48 -0.45 2.55
N SER A 69 -10.15 -1.29 1.75
CA SER A 69 -11.06 -0.84 0.70
C SER A 69 -12.20 0.02 1.26
N GLU A 70 -12.78 -0.34 2.39
CA GLU A 70 -13.81 0.46 3.05
C GLU A 70 -13.28 1.82 3.53
N MET A 71 -12.05 1.87 4.06
CA MET A 71 -11.41 3.14 4.42
C MET A 71 -11.14 4.01 3.19
N ILE A 72 -10.69 3.42 2.08
CA ILE A 72 -10.54 4.13 0.80
C ILE A 72 -11.91 4.68 0.39
N ASN A 73 -12.95 3.83 0.39
CA ASN A 73 -14.32 4.16 0.00
C ASN A 73 -14.97 5.25 0.86
N ALA A 74 -14.56 5.38 2.11
CA ALA A 74 -15.03 6.42 3.01
C ALA A 74 -14.39 7.79 2.74
N VAL A 75 -13.29 7.86 1.99
CA VAL A 75 -12.66 9.15 1.64
C VAL A 75 -13.51 9.88 0.61
N GLU A 76 -13.86 11.12 0.93
CA GLU A 76 -14.49 12.07 0.02
C GLU A 76 -13.52 12.53 -1.08
N VAL A 77 -13.89 12.24 -2.32
CA VAL A 77 -13.18 12.69 -3.52
C VAL A 77 -13.98 13.87 -4.10
N PRO A 78 -13.39 15.08 -4.16
CA PRO A 78 -14.03 16.23 -4.78
C PRO A 78 -14.32 15.96 -6.25
N ASP A 79 -15.41 16.53 -6.76
CA ASP A 79 -15.71 16.48 -8.19
C ASP A 79 -14.67 17.23 -9.03
N GLU A 80 -14.77 17.10 -10.35
CA GLU A 80 -13.85 17.72 -11.29
C GLU A 80 -13.90 19.26 -11.30
N PHE A 81 -15.03 19.86 -10.90
CA PHE A 81 -15.24 21.31 -10.92
C PHE A 81 -14.70 22.01 -9.67
N GLU A 82 -14.50 21.27 -8.59
CA GLU A 82 -13.90 21.80 -7.36
C GLU A 82 -12.41 22.13 -7.48
N GLU A 83 -11.73 21.72 -8.57
CA GLU A 83 -10.29 21.94 -8.83
C GLU A 83 -9.37 21.51 -7.65
N LYS A 84 -9.84 20.56 -6.83
CA LYS A 84 -9.10 20.04 -5.67
C LYS A 84 -8.66 18.61 -5.97
N PRO A 85 -7.34 18.34 -6.05
CA PRO A 85 -6.88 16.97 -6.16
C PRO A 85 -7.15 16.20 -4.86
N ARG A 86 -7.30 14.89 -4.97
CA ARG A 86 -7.36 13.97 -3.83
C ARG A 86 -6.25 12.95 -3.96
N ILE A 87 -5.29 13.01 -3.04
CA ILE A 87 -4.13 12.13 -3.02
C ILE A 87 -4.28 11.12 -1.89
N LEU A 88 -4.12 9.85 -2.20
CA LEU A 88 -4.04 8.78 -1.19
C LEU A 88 -2.58 8.49 -0.87
N VAL A 89 -2.26 8.35 0.41
CA VAL A 89 -0.98 7.82 0.86
C VAL A 89 -1.23 6.52 1.61
N LEU A 90 -0.79 5.40 1.05
CA LEU A 90 -0.73 4.13 1.76
C LEU A 90 0.59 4.09 2.53
N ALA A 91 0.52 4.36 3.83
CA ALA A 91 1.68 4.58 4.68
C ALA A 91 2.03 3.34 5.50
N CYS A 92 3.25 2.83 5.36
CA CYS A 92 3.78 1.78 6.24
C CYS A 92 3.73 2.23 7.71
N GLU A 93 3.13 1.40 8.57
CA GLU A 93 3.01 1.66 10.02
C GLU A 93 4.36 1.82 10.74
N ASN A 94 5.45 1.28 10.19
CA ASN A 94 6.73 1.18 10.92
C ASN A 94 7.63 2.40 10.77
N ASP A 95 7.77 2.97 9.56
CA ASP A 95 8.58 4.17 9.34
C ASP A 95 7.78 5.35 8.79
N ALA A 96 6.88 5.11 7.83
CA ALA A 96 6.13 6.19 7.20
C ALA A 96 5.17 6.87 8.17
N CYS A 97 4.37 6.11 8.91
CA CYS A 97 3.46 6.68 9.92
C CYS A 97 4.24 7.46 11.00
N PRO A 98 5.29 6.90 11.64
CA PRO A 98 6.10 7.67 12.59
C PRO A 98 6.77 8.91 11.99
N ALA A 99 7.25 8.86 10.75
CA ALA A 99 7.85 10.01 10.09
C ALA A 99 6.82 11.13 9.85
N ILE A 100 5.60 10.77 9.44
CA ILE A 100 4.45 11.68 9.31
C ILE A 100 4.04 12.25 10.67
N ASP A 101 3.92 11.42 11.70
CA ASP A 101 3.58 11.84 13.06
C ASP A 101 4.61 12.83 13.61
N MET A 102 5.89 12.56 13.39
CA MET A 102 6.99 13.45 13.76
C MET A 102 6.97 14.76 12.98
N ALA A 103 6.60 14.74 11.70
CA ALA A 103 6.39 15.96 10.92
C ALA A 103 5.23 16.80 11.53
N GLY A 104 4.15 16.15 11.94
CA GLY A 104 3.03 16.78 12.65
C GLY A 104 3.42 17.39 13.99
N ILE A 105 4.19 16.68 14.82
CA ILE A 105 4.74 17.19 16.10
C ILE A 105 5.59 18.45 15.87
N LYS A 106 6.39 18.45 14.79
CA LYS A 106 7.21 19.60 14.37
C LYS A 106 6.40 20.70 13.69
N ARG A 107 5.09 20.53 13.55
CA ARG A 107 4.16 21.46 12.87
C ARG A 107 4.51 21.70 11.41
N ALA A 108 5.18 20.75 10.76
CA ALA A 108 5.40 20.80 9.33
C ALA A 108 4.03 20.81 8.63
N GLN A 109 3.84 21.75 7.72
CA GLN A 109 2.64 21.84 6.90
C GLN A 109 2.87 21.06 5.61
N TYR A 110 1.84 20.36 5.16
CA TYR A 110 1.76 19.74 3.86
C TYR A 110 0.33 19.90 3.34
N SER A 111 0.12 19.62 2.06
CA SER A 111 -1.15 19.85 1.37
C SER A 111 -2.33 19.15 2.05
N ALA A 112 -3.40 19.92 2.26
CA ALA A 112 -4.68 19.42 2.80
C ALA A 112 -5.42 18.46 1.83
N HIS A 113 -4.91 18.29 0.61
CA HIS A 113 -5.42 17.35 -0.39
C HIS A 113 -5.03 15.89 -0.10
N VAL A 114 -4.02 15.67 0.75
CA VAL A 114 -3.52 14.36 1.12
C VAL A 114 -4.44 13.65 2.13
N ARG A 115 -4.67 12.36 1.93
CA ARG A 115 -5.32 11.45 2.88
C ARG A 115 -4.42 10.25 3.11
N ILE A 116 -4.14 9.95 4.38
CA ILE A 116 -3.23 8.87 4.76
C ILE A 116 -4.06 7.71 5.29
N ILE A 117 -3.82 6.52 4.74
CA ILE A 117 -4.35 5.27 5.27
C ILE A 117 -3.14 4.42 5.69
N PRO A 118 -3.02 4.06 6.99
CA PRO A 118 -1.95 3.20 7.44
C PRO A 118 -2.14 1.77 6.89
N VAL A 119 -1.04 1.18 6.47
CA VAL A 119 -0.94 -0.24 6.12
C VAL A 119 0.18 -0.85 6.95
N ARG A 120 0.02 -2.08 7.42
CA ARG A 120 1.03 -2.75 8.26
C ARG A 120 2.43 -2.71 7.65
N CYS A 121 2.47 -2.92 6.34
CA CYS A 121 3.68 -2.93 5.55
C CYS A 121 3.32 -2.67 4.09
N LEU A 122 4.21 -2.03 3.33
CA LEU A 122 4.01 -1.92 1.88
C LEU A 122 3.92 -3.28 1.19
N GLY A 123 4.60 -4.32 1.70
CA GLY A 123 4.47 -5.68 1.17
C GLY A 123 3.04 -6.24 1.28
N SER A 124 2.21 -5.71 2.19
CA SER A 124 0.80 -6.08 2.32
C SER A 124 -0.13 -5.34 1.37
N VAL A 125 0.37 -4.33 0.66
CA VAL A 125 -0.40 -3.57 -0.34
C VAL A 125 -0.82 -4.49 -1.46
N SER A 126 -2.14 -4.58 -1.65
CA SER A 126 -2.75 -5.26 -2.77
C SER A 126 -2.95 -4.28 -3.91
N MET A 127 -2.69 -4.73 -5.15
CA MET A 127 -2.97 -3.94 -6.36
C MET A 127 -4.44 -3.53 -6.48
N LEU A 128 -5.35 -4.29 -5.86
CA LEU A 128 -6.76 -3.92 -5.77
C LEU A 128 -6.95 -2.55 -5.14
N TRP A 129 -6.25 -2.24 -4.06
CA TRP A 129 -6.42 -0.95 -3.37
C TRP A 129 -6.01 0.22 -4.27
N VAL A 130 -5.01 0.00 -5.11
CA VAL A 130 -4.56 1.03 -6.06
C VAL A 130 -5.58 1.22 -7.17
N SER A 131 -6.06 0.13 -7.80
CA SER A 131 -7.06 0.24 -8.87
C SER A 131 -8.41 0.74 -8.36
N ASP A 132 -8.86 0.32 -7.17
CA ASP A 132 -10.09 0.76 -6.51
C ASP A 132 -10.04 2.27 -6.19
N ALA A 133 -8.93 2.75 -5.62
CA ALA A 133 -8.75 4.17 -5.35
C ALA A 133 -8.74 5.00 -6.66
N LEU A 134 -8.03 4.58 -7.70
CA LEU A 134 -8.03 5.30 -8.98
C LEU A 134 -9.41 5.32 -9.65
N SER A 135 -10.13 4.20 -9.60
CA SER A 135 -11.48 4.09 -10.16
C SER A 135 -12.50 4.96 -9.43
N ARG A 136 -12.19 5.42 -8.22
CA ARG A 136 -13.01 6.37 -7.45
C ARG A 136 -12.63 7.83 -7.66
N GLY A 137 -11.68 8.11 -8.55
CA GLY A 137 -11.28 9.47 -8.90
C GLY A 137 -10.17 10.06 -8.01
N PHE A 138 -9.42 9.25 -7.26
CA PHE A 138 -8.19 9.75 -6.63
C PHE A 138 -7.19 10.19 -7.71
N ASP A 139 -6.67 11.41 -7.63
CA ASP A 139 -5.76 11.96 -8.64
C ASP A 139 -4.39 11.32 -8.61
N GLY A 140 -3.98 10.84 -7.44
CA GLY A 140 -2.80 10.02 -7.33
C GLY A 140 -2.67 9.29 -5.99
N ILE A 141 -1.79 8.30 -5.99
CA ILE A 141 -1.57 7.37 -4.90
C ILE A 141 -0.07 7.26 -4.65
N MET A 142 0.35 7.48 -3.40
CA MET A 142 1.72 7.31 -2.97
C MET A 142 1.82 6.09 -2.04
N LEU A 143 2.68 5.15 -2.37
CA LEU A 143 3.10 4.10 -1.44
C LEU A 143 4.29 4.62 -0.64
N MET A 144 4.07 5.00 0.62
CA MET A 144 5.12 5.53 1.47
C MET A 144 5.62 4.44 2.43
N GLY A 145 6.89 4.09 2.35
CA GLY A 145 7.45 2.97 3.08
C GLY A 145 8.86 3.21 3.59
N CYS A 146 9.34 2.23 4.34
CA CYS A 146 10.70 2.16 4.82
C CYS A 146 11.70 2.07 3.65
N LYS A 147 12.95 2.54 3.85
CA LYS A 147 14.05 2.36 2.88
C LYS A 147 14.32 0.90 2.54
N SER A 148 14.55 0.60 1.26
CA SER A 148 14.92 -0.72 0.75
C SER A 148 16.31 -0.73 0.09
N GLY A 149 16.77 -1.89 -0.42
CA GLY A 149 18.09 -2.01 -1.06
C GLY A 149 19.26 -2.31 -0.11
N ASP A 150 20.43 -1.69 -0.34
CA ASP A 150 21.68 -2.00 0.36
C ASP A 150 21.76 -1.39 1.78
N ASP A 151 21.13 -0.22 1.99
CA ASP A 151 21.01 0.46 3.29
C ASP A 151 19.65 0.16 3.97
N TYR A 152 19.22 -1.10 3.88
CA TYR A 152 17.88 -1.55 4.25
C TYR A 152 17.52 -1.30 5.73
N GLN A 153 16.41 -0.60 5.97
CA GLN A 153 15.84 -0.40 7.31
C GLN A 153 14.42 -0.94 7.46
N CYS A 154 13.88 -1.57 6.41
CA CYS A 154 12.47 -1.94 6.46
C CYS A 154 12.17 -3.04 7.50
N HIS A 155 11.14 -2.81 8.29
CA HIS A 155 10.88 -3.60 9.49
C HIS A 155 10.66 -5.10 9.22
N PHE A 156 10.18 -5.44 8.02
CA PHE A 156 9.81 -6.81 7.63
C PHE A 156 10.71 -7.43 6.56
N VAL A 157 12.00 -7.09 6.55
CA VAL A 157 13.08 -7.68 5.71
C VAL A 157 13.00 -7.43 4.21
N LYS A 158 11.83 -7.45 3.56
CA LYS A 158 11.68 -7.11 2.13
C LYS A 158 10.39 -6.37 1.75
N GLY A 159 9.65 -5.83 2.73
CA GLY A 159 8.33 -5.25 2.52
C GLY A 159 8.24 -4.20 1.40
N SER A 160 9.03 -3.12 1.51
CA SER A 160 9.06 -2.05 0.49
C SER A 160 9.58 -2.53 -0.86
N GLY A 161 10.63 -3.37 -0.89
CA GLY A 161 11.16 -3.91 -2.16
C GLY A 161 10.17 -4.80 -2.89
N ILE A 162 9.41 -5.64 -2.18
CA ILE A 162 8.31 -6.43 -2.78
C ILE A 162 7.23 -5.52 -3.37
N ALA A 163 6.91 -4.43 -2.67
CA ALA A 163 5.95 -3.46 -3.19
C ALA A 163 6.50 -2.80 -4.47
N GLU A 164 7.76 -2.36 -4.48
CA GLU A 164 8.40 -1.78 -5.66
C GLU A 164 8.38 -2.72 -6.87
N GLU A 165 8.71 -4.00 -6.69
CA GLU A 165 8.62 -5.01 -7.74
C GLU A 165 7.20 -5.19 -8.29
N ARG A 166 6.18 -5.22 -7.41
CA ARG A 166 4.77 -5.26 -7.84
C ARG A 166 4.37 -3.99 -8.58
N MET A 167 4.87 -2.84 -8.13
CA MET A 167 4.56 -1.53 -8.70
C MET A 167 5.26 -1.28 -10.03
N ALA A 168 6.40 -1.92 -10.30
CA ALA A 168 7.02 -1.86 -11.63
C ALA A 168 6.07 -2.32 -12.74
N ASN A 169 5.14 -3.24 -12.42
CA ASN A 169 4.13 -3.74 -13.34
C ASN A 169 2.82 -2.93 -13.33
N ILE A 170 2.70 -1.87 -12.51
CA ILE A 170 1.46 -1.11 -12.42
C ILE A 170 1.14 -0.33 -13.69
N GLY A 171 2.16 -0.04 -14.50
CA GLY A 171 2.01 0.66 -15.77
C GLY A 171 0.97 -0.01 -16.67
N GLU A 172 0.94 -1.35 -16.73
CA GLU A 172 -0.06 -2.09 -17.53
C GLU A 172 -1.48 -1.88 -17.00
N THR A 173 -1.65 -1.83 -15.68
CA THR A 173 -2.95 -1.56 -15.06
C THR A 173 -3.41 -0.14 -15.36
N LEU A 174 -2.52 0.85 -15.22
CA LEU A 174 -2.83 2.26 -15.49
C LEU A 174 -3.15 2.49 -16.97
N GLU A 175 -2.39 1.88 -17.88
CA GLU A 175 -2.66 1.93 -19.32
C GLU A 175 -4.04 1.34 -19.66
N SER A 176 -4.41 0.22 -19.04
CA SER A 176 -5.75 -0.38 -19.24
C SER A 176 -6.89 0.53 -18.76
N MET A 177 -6.59 1.43 -17.81
CA MET A 177 -7.52 2.44 -17.29
C MET A 177 -7.39 3.79 -18.00
N MET A 178 -6.50 3.92 -19.00
CA MET A 178 -6.18 5.18 -19.68
C MET A 178 -5.68 6.28 -18.73
N LEU A 179 -4.88 5.90 -17.74
CA LEU A 179 -4.30 6.80 -16.74
C LEU A 179 -2.78 6.93 -16.89
N GLU A 180 -2.26 8.11 -16.55
CA GLU A 180 -0.84 8.41 -16.54
C GLU A 180 -0.10 7.63 -15.44
N ARG A 181 1.11 7.16 -15.75
CA ARG A 181 1.93 6.37 -14.80
C ARG A 181 2.32 7.20 -13.58
N GLU A 182 2.47 8.50 -13.76
CA GLU A 182 2.81 9.48 -12.74
C GLU A 182 1.79 9.58 -11.61
N ARG A 183 0.55 9.10 -11.83
CA ARG A 183 -0.50 9.06 -10.79
C ARG A 183 -0.16 8.12 -9.65
N VAL A 184 0.73 7.16 -9.84
CA VAL A 184 1.13 6.26 -8.78
C VAL A 184 2.63 6.29 -8.58
N THR A 185 3.06 6.55 -7.35
CA THR A 185 4.47 6.64 -7.00
C THR A 185 4.79 5.89 -5.71
N SER A 186 6.05 5.56 -5.50
CA SER A 186 6.58 5.08 -4.23
C SER A 186 7.53 6.11 -3.64
N ALA A 187 7.47 6.27 -2.32
CA ALA A 187 8.37 7.12 -1.56
C ALA A 187 8.99 6.33 -0.41
N GLU A 188 10.31 6.37 -0.32
CA GLU A 188 11.03 5.77 0.79
C GLU A 188 11.37 6.82 1.84
N VAL A 189 11.09 6.50 3.10
CA VAL A 189 11.34 7.35 4.26
C VAL A 189 11.89 6.49 5.40
N SER A 190 12.72 7.10 6.24
CA SER A 190 13.05 6.59 7.57
C SER A 190 12.35 7.42 8.64
N ILE A 191 12.27 6.90 9.86
CA ILE A 191 11.74 7.66 11.01
C ILE A 191 12.47 9.00 11.23
N ALA A 192 13.75 9.09 10.84
CA ALA A 192 14.54 10.31 10.95
C ALA A 192 14.19 11.38 9.90
N ASP A 193 13.55 10.98 8.80
CA ASP A 193 13.25 11.83 7.64
C ASP A 193 12.03 12.75 7.84
N SER A 194 11.55 12.91 9.07
CA SER A 194 10.45 13.82 9.45
C SER A 194 10.58 15.27 8.92
N GLY A 195 11.80 15.73 8.60
CA GLY A 195 12.02 17.06 8.02
C GLY A 195 11.72 17.15 6.51
N SER A 196 11.72 16.02 5.79
CA SER A 196 11.49 15.97 4.34
C SER A 196 10.13 15.38 3.96
N VAL A 197 9.44 14.66 4.85
CA VAL A 197 8.12 14.04 4.57
C VAL A 197 7.13 15.04 3.98
N ALA A 198 6.99 16.22 4.59
CA ALA A 198 6.08 17.25 4.10
C ALA A 198 6.41 17.67 2.67
N LYS A 199 7.69 17.87 2.38
CA LYS A 199 8.17 18.20 1.04
C LYS A 199 7.88 17.07 0.05
N VAL A 200 8.12 15.81 0.40
CA VAL A 200 7.82 14.66 -0.46
C VAL A 200 6.34 14.59 -0.82
N LEU A 201 5.46 14.86 0.14
CA LEU A 201 4.02 14.93 -0.10
C LEU A 201 3.66 16.09 -1.03
N ASP A 202 4.16 17.29 -0.75
CA ASP A 202 3.85 18.50 -1.53
C ASP A 202 4.41 18.44 -2.95
N ASP A 203 5.63 17.92 -3.13
CA ASP A 203 6.24 17.70 -4.44
C ASP A 203 5.38 16.74 -5.28
N PHE A 204 4.79 15.71 -4.66
CA PHE A 204 3.86 14.82 -5.36
C PHE A 204 2.54 15.50 -5.70
N VAL A 205 1.97 16.29 -4.79
CA VAL A 205 0.76 17.08 -5.09
C VAL A 205 1.02 18.06 -6.24
N ALA A 206 2.16 18.74 -6.24
CA ALA A 206 2.55 19.67 -7.30
C ALA A 206 2.67 18.95 -8.65
N LYS A 207 3.33 17.79 -8.69
CA LYS A 207 3.45 16.97 -9.89
C LYS A 207 2.09 16.52 -10.45
N LEU A 208 1.16 16.15 -9.58
CA LEU A 208 -0.19 15.77 -10.01
C LEU A 208 -1.01 16.97 -10.49
N GLY A 209 -0.72 18.18 -10.00
CA GLY A 209 -1.34 19.42 -10.48
C GLY A 209 -0.94 19.83 -11.91
N GLU A 210 0.08 19.17 -12.49
CA GLU A 210 0.45 19.32 -13.90
C GLU A 210 -0.37 18.42 -14.83
N LEU A 211 -1.12 17.47 -14.26
CA LEU A 211 -1.99 16.55 -15.00
C LEU A 211 -3.44 17.05 -14.95
N ASP A 212 -4.23 16.62 -15.94
CA ASP A 212 -5.67 16.80 -15.87
C ASP A 212 -6.26 16.00 -14.68
N PRO A 213 -7.40 16.43 -14.11
CA PRO A 213 -8.09 15.68 -13.06
C PRO A 213 -8.32 14.23 -13.47
N ASN A 214 -8.30 13.31 -12.51
CA ASN A 214 -8.57 11.91 -12.82
C ASN A 214 -9.96 11.77 -13.52
N PRO A 215 -10.04 11.14 -14.71
CA PRO A 215 -11.27 11.02 -15.49
C PRO A 215 -12.40 10.23 -14.79
N PHE A 216 -12.08 9.50 -13.72
CA PHE A 216 -13.06 8.80 -12.88
C PHE A 216 -13.66 9.69 -11.78
N LYS A 217 -13.27 10.97 -11.65
CA LYS A 217 -13.91 11.90 -10.72
C LYS A 217 -15.36 12.15 -11.09
N GLY A 218 -16.24 12.20 -10.08
CA GLY A 218 -17.65 12.50 -10.25
C GLY A 218 -18.55 11.35 -10.71
N PHE A 219 -18.00 10.14 -10.87
CA PHE A 219 -18.71 8.92 -11.26
C PHE A 219 -18.69 7.84 -10.19
#